data_AF-A0A1B6I708-F1
#
_entry.id   AF-A0A1B6I708-F1
#
_cell.length_a   1.000
_cell.length_b   1.000
_cell.length_c   1.000
_cell.angle_alpha   90.00
_cell.angle_beta   90.00
_cell.angle_gamma   90.00
#
_symmetry.space_group_name_H-M   'P 1'
#
loop_
_entity.id
_entity.type
_entity.pdbx_description
1 polymer ?
#
loop_
_entity_poly.entity_id
_entity_poly.type
_entity_poly.pdbx_seq_one_letter_code
_entity_poly.pdbx_strand_id
1 'polypeptide(L)'
;RRIVEFLAIPYAKPPLNELRFKSPEPPVPWEGVRNASAEQSPCLQQLVVIEAVRDLVSGSEDCLYLSVFTPDVNPSTKLPVIVYIHGGAYMGMSSEKFRYGPELLLDKDVILVTFTYRIGIIGFMTTEDDVIPGNFHMKDQLMALKWVKENIDQFGGDVDSITLFGESSGAASTHLHTVSPASKGLFHRAIIHSG
;
A
#
# COMPACT_ATOMS: atom_id res chain seq x y z
N ARG A 1 -18.83 -11.65 -11.40
CA ARG A 1 -19.04 -10.19 -11.57
C ARG A 1 -17.88 -9.62 -12.37
N ARG A 2 -18.06 -8.60 -13.23
CA ARG A 2 -16.94 -7.95 -13.91
C ARG A 2 -16.20 -7.06 -12.90
N ILE A 3 -14.87 -7.14 -12.87
CA ILE A 3 -13.99 -6.31 -12.05
C ILE A 3 -12.98 -5.67 -13.00
N VAL A 4 -12.74 -4.37 -12.82
CA VAL A 4 -11.68 -3.62 -13.49
C VAL A 4 -10.50 -3.51 -12.54
N GLU A 5 -9.30 -3.80 -13.05
CA GLU A 5 -8.09 -3.89 -12.26
C GLU A 5 -7.04 -2.94 -12.84
N PHE A 6 -6.45 -2.13 -11.98
CA PHE A 6 -5.32 -1.27 -12.30
C PHE A 6 -4.18 -1.65 -11.37
N LEU A 7 -3.20 -2.35 -11.90
CA LEU A 7 -2.09 -2.94 -11.14
C LEU A 7 -0.84 -2.07 -11.26
N ALA A 8 -0.02 -2.07 -10.22
CA ALA A 8 1.29 -1.41 -10.21
C ALA A 8 1.28 0.09 -10.56
N ILE A 9 0.34 0.84 -9.97
CA ILE A 9 0.32 2.31 -10.06
C ILE A 9 1.35 2.89 -9.08
N PRO A 10 2.34 3.68 -9.53
CA PRO A 10 3.34 4.26 -8.64
C PRO A 10 2.69 5.36 -7.78
N TYR A 11 2.77 5.21 -6.46
CA TYR A 11 2.34 6.26 -5.52
C TYR A 11 3.52 7.09 -5.00
N ALA A 12 4.76 6.68 -5.29
CA ALA A 12 6.00 7.36 -4.92
C ALA A 12 7.10 7.12 -5.96
N LYS A 13 8.20 7.87 -5.90
CA LYS A 13 9.43 7.54 -6.65
C LYS A 13 10.02 6.22 -6.14
N PRO A 14 10.66 5.43 -7.02
CA PRO A 14 11.45 4.28 -6.59
C PRO A 14 12.52 4.72 -5.57
N PRO A 15 12.59 4.11 -4.37
CA PRO A 15 13.53 4.49 -3.32
C PRO A 15 14.94 3.92 -3.58
N LEU A 16 15.46 4.14 -4.78
CA LEU A 16 16.73 3.60 -5.27
C LEU A 16 17.88 4.56 -5.02
N ASN A 17 19.10 4.02 -4.93
CA ASN A 17 20.34 4.79 -4.84
C ASN A 17 20.29 5.82 -3.70
N GLU A 18 20.42 7.10 -4.02
CA GLU A 18 20.34 8.21 -3.08
C GLU A 18 19.01 8.33 -2.33
N LEU A 19 17.93 7.68 -2.80
CA LEU A 19 16.63 7.64 -2.13
C LEU A 19 16.49 6.45 -1.15
N ARG A 20 17.46 5.54 -1.12
CA ARG A 20 17.50 4.48 -0.10
C ARG A 20 17.63 5.15 1.29
N PHE A 21 16.83 4.67 2.24
CA PHE A 21 16.74 5.24 3.59
C PHE A 21 16.35 6.73 3.64
N LYS A 22 15.59 7.21 2.64
CA LYS A 22 14.95 8.54 2.68
C LYS A 22 13.44 8.42 2.71
N SER A 23 12.77 9.47 3.19
CA SER A 23 11.31 9.60 3.07
C SER A 23 10.89 9.46 1.59
N PRO A 24 9.75 8.83 1.30
CA PRO A 24 9.30 8.70 -0.08
C PRO A 24 9.02 10.07 -0.68
N GLU A 25 9.26 10.20 -1.98
CA GLU A 25 8.99 11.42 -2.75
C GLU A 25 7.83 11.18 -3.73
N PRO A 26 7.05 12.22 -4.09
CA PRO A 26 5.96 12.10 -5.05
C PRO A 26 6.40 11.46 -6.37
N PRO A 27 5.57 10.59 -6.98
CA PRO A 27 5.94 9.86 -8.18
C PRO A 27 6.25 10.81 -9.33
N VAL A 28 7.13 10.40 -10.25
CA VAL A 28 7.43 11.19 -11.45
C VAL A 28 6.21 11.13 -12.38
N PRO A 29 5.64 12.28 -12.80
CA PRO A 29 4.59 12.29 -13.81
C PRO A 29 5.09 11.65 -15.11
N TRP A 30 4.20 11.01 -15.85
CA TRP A 30 4.50 10.45 -17.16
C TRP A 30 3.59 11.07 -18.22
N GLU A 31 4.06 11.08 -19.47
CA GLU A 31 3.25 11.44 -20.62
C GLU A 31 2.55 10.19 -21.18
N GLY A 32 1.32 10.37 -21.68
CA GLY A 32 0.54 9.29 -22.28
C GLY A 32 -0.08 8.32 -21.27
N VAL A 33 -0.36 7.09 -21.73
CA VAL A 33 -1.05 6.05 -20.95
C VAL A 33 -0.03 5.05 -20.42
N ARG A 34 0.00 4.90 -19.09
CA ARG A 34 0.81 3.86 -18.44
C ARG A 34 0.07 2.52 -18.50
N ASN A 35 0.78 1.46 -18.88
CA ASN A 35 0.24 0.11 -18.77
C ASN A 35 0.17 -0.33 -17.30
N ALA A 36 -1.04 -0.62 -16.81
CA ALA A 36 -1.34 -1.05 -15.46
C ALA A 36 -1.97 -2.46 -15.43
N SER A 37 -1.56 -3.34 -16.35
CA SER A 37 -2.14 -4.69 -16.49
C SER A 37 -1.36 -5.80 -15.78
N ALA A 38 -0.23 -5.49 -15.15
CA ALA A 38 0.68 -6.47 -14.55
C ALA A 38 1.09 -6.03 -13.14
N GLU A 39 1.28 -7.02 -12.26
CA GLU A 39 1.81 -6.77 -10.91
C GLU A 39 3.30 -6.43 -10.96
N GLN A 40 3.75 -5.64 -9.98
CA GLN A 40 5.16 -5.35 -9.78
C GLN A 40 5.75 -6.30 -8.73
N SER A 41 7.07 -6.46 -8.76
CA SER A 41 7.79 -7.21 -7.74
C SER A 41 7.49 -6.70 -6.32
N PRO A 42 7.42 -7.59 -5.33
CA PRO A 42 7.28 -7.20 -3.94
C PRO A 42 8.52 -6.41 -3.46
N CYS A 43 8.41 -5.73 -2.32
CA CYS A 43 9.59 -5.11 -1.71
C CYS A 43 10.64 -6.15 -1.35
N LEU A 44 11.92 -5.76 -1.45
CA LEU A 44 13.06 -6.60 -1.09
C LEU A 44 12.87 -7.16 0.32
N GLN A 45 12.85 -8.49 0.41
CA GLN A 45 12.48 -9.19 1.63
C GLN A 45 13.19 -10.53 1.80
N GLN A 46 13.25 -10.96 3.06
CA GLN A 46 13.73 -12.27 3.47
C GLN A 46 12.76 -12.79 4.54
N LEU A 47 12.03 -13.85 4.23
CA LEU A 47 11.01 -14.40 5.13
C LEU A 47 11.64 -15.24 6.25
N VAL A 48 12.35 -14.58 7.17
CA VAL A 48 13.09 -15.23 8.25
C VAL A 48 12.22 -16.04 9.23
N VAL A 49 10.90 -15.77 9.25
CA VAL A 49 9.92 -16.44 10.11
C VAL A 49 9.46 -17.80 9.58
N ILE A 50 9.76 -18.14 8.32
CA ILE A 50 9.43 -19.45 7.73
C ILE A 50 10.74 -20.18 7.45
N GLU A 51 11.03 -21.21 8.26
CA GLU A 51 12.29 -21.95 8.20
C GLU A 51 12.61 -22.47 6.78
N ALA A 52 11.61 -22.98 6.06
CA ALA A 52 11.76 -23.51 4.71
C ALA A 52 12.23 -22.49 3.65
N VAL A 53 12.07 -21.19 3.89
CA VAL A 53 12.42 -20.13 2.93
C VAL A 53 13.30 -19.04 3.55
N ARG A 54 13.85 -19.28 4.74
CA ARG A 54 14.57 -18.28 5.53
C ARG A 54 15.81 -17.73 4.82
N ASP A 55 16.45 -18.52 3.95
CA ASP A 55 17.65 -18.14 3.22
C ASP A 55 17.35 -17.56 1.84
N LEU A 56 16.07 -17.51 1.45
CA LEU A 56 15.65 -16.94 0.17
C LEU A 56 15.43 -15.43 0.31
N VAL A 57 16.15 -14.68 -0.51
CA VAL A 57 15.93 -13.24 -0.71
C VAL A 57 15.16 -13.06 -2.01
N SER A 58 14.11 -12.25 -1.98
CA SER A 58 13.28 -11.95 -3.15
C SER A 58 12.83 -10.49 -3.15
N GLY A 59 12.29 -10.04 -4.28
CA GLY A 59 11.75 -8.70 -4.44
C GLY A 59 12.74 -7.67 -4.99
N SER A 60 12.31 -6.41 -4.96
CA SER A 60 13.03 -5.25 -5.49
C SER A 60 12.93 -4.07 -4.52
N GLU A 61 13.89 -3.16 -4.54
CA GLU A 61 13.74 -1.86 -3.85
C GLU A 61 12.75 -0.95 -4.57
N ASP A 62 12.57 -1.13 -5.89
CA ASP A 62 11.53 -0.47 -6.67
C ASP A 62 10.18 -1.18 -6.45
N CYS A 63 9.53 -0.85 -5.34
CA CYS A 63 8.33 -1.53 -4.86
C CYS A 63 7.22 -0.61 -4.34
N LEU A 64 7.29 0.72 -4.54
CA LEU A 64 6.28 1.65 -4.01
C LEU A 64 5.10 1.83 -4.97
N TYR A 65 4.31 0.77 -5.08
CA TYR A 65 3.16 0.68 -5.98
C TYR A 65 1.89 0.27 -5.25
N LEU A 66 0.75 0.63 -5.83
CA LEU A 66 -0.56 0.19 -5.39
C LEU A 66 -1.36 -0.38 -6.56
N SER A 67 -2.39 -1.15 -6.21
CA SER A 67 -3.36 -1.73 -7.13
C SER A 67 -4.76 -1.30 -6.72
N VAL A 68 -5.59 -0.93 -7.69
CA VAL A 68 -6.98 -0.56 -7.49
C VAL A 68 -7.88 -1.56 -8.21
N PHE A 69 -8.85 -2.11 -7.48
CA PHE A 69 -9.87 -3.02 -7.97
C PHE A 69 -11.23 -2.38 -7.79
N THR A 70 -11.98 -2.22 -8.87
CA THR A 70 -13.29 -1.58 -8.85
C THR A 70 -14.30 -2.35 -9.71
N PRO A 71 -15.56 -2.50 -9.28
CA PRO A 71 -16.59 -3.12 -10.12
C PRO A 71 -17.06 -2.20 -11.26
N ASP A 72 -16.92 -0.88 -11.10
CA ASP A 72 -17.33 0.13 -12.06
C ASP A 72 -16.50 1.41 -11.84
N VAL A 73 -15.86 1.91 -12.90
CA VAL A 73 -15.07 3.16 -12.86
C VAL A 73 -15.94 4.41 -12.91
N ASN A 74 -17.20 4.29 -13.36
CA ASN A 74 -18.15 5.39 -13.44
C ASN A 74 -19.53 4.99 -12.88
N PRO A 75 -19.61 4.62 -11.59
CA PRO A 75 -20.85 4.21 -10.97
C PRO A 75 -21.78 5.42 -10.79
N SER A 76 -23.10 5.18 -10.79
CA SER A 76 -24.10 6.24 -10.55
C SER A 76 -23.99 6.87 -9.16
N THR A 77 -23.49 6.10 -8.20
CA THR A 77 -23.17 6.55 -6.82
C THR A 77 -21.75 6.14 -6.50
N LYS A 78 -20.96 7.04 -5.92
CA LYS A 78 -19.58 6.75 -5.53
C LYS A 78 -19.54 5.60 -4.52
N LEU A 79 -18.53 4.74 -4.66
CA LEU A 79 -18.42 3.48 -3.91
C LEU A 79 -17.53 3.66 -2.66
N PRO A 80 -17.88 3.04 -1.52
CA PRO A 80 -16.98 2.96 -0.38
C PRO A 80 -15.65 2.33 -0.76
N VAL A 81 -14.56 2.82 -0.16
CA VAL A 81 -13.20 2.40 -0.47
C VAL A 81 -12.61 1.67 0.72
N ILE A 82 -12.05 0.48 0.50
CA ILE A 82 -11.23 -0.24 1.47
C ILE A 82 -9.78 -0.14 1.02
N VAL A 83 -8.92 0.42 1.87
CA VAL A 83 -7.47 0.45 1.67
C VAL A 83 -6.85 -0.59 2.58
N TYR A 84 -6.20 -1.59 2.01
CA TYR A 84 -5.64 -2.72 2.75
C TYR A 84 -4.13 -2.61 2.94
N ILE A 85 -3.68 -2.62 4.20
CA ILE A 85 -2.27 -2.70 4.59
C ILE A 85 -1.94 -4.16 4.91
N HIS A 86 -1.05 -4.76 4.12
CA HIS A 86 -0.64 -6.16 4.34
C HIS A 86 0.16 -6.35 5.63
N GLY A 87 0.04 -7.55 6.21
CA GLY A 87 0.84 -8.04 7.33
C GLY A 87 2.24 -8.51 6.91
N GLY A 88 2.80 -9.48 7.64
CA GLY A 88 4.12 -10.06 7.35
C GLY A 88 5.24 -9.62 8.30
N ALA A 89 4.88 -9.22 9.53
CA ALA A 89 5.79 -8.86 10.62
C ALA A 89 6.81 -7.77 10.23
N TYR A 90 6.48 -6.95 9.23
CA TYR A 90 7.39 -5.99 8.62
C TYR A 90 8.67 -6.57 8.02
N MET A 91 8.72 -7.87 7.76
CA MET A 91 9.90 -8.57 7.24
C MET A 91 9.64 -9.30 5.92
N GLY A 92 8.36 -9.44 5.57
CA GLY A 92 7.95 -10.18 4.40
C GLY A 92 6.52 -9.92 3.97
N MET A 93 6.07 -10.68 2.98
CA MET A 93 4.78 -10.54 2.29
C MET A 93 4.70 -9.26 1.44
N SER A 94 3.59 -9.10 0.73
CA SER A 94 3.36 -8.06 -0.26
C SER A 94 1.85 -7.93 -0.53
N SER A 95 1.43 -6.96 -1.34
CA SER A 95 0.04 -6.72 -1.69
C SER A 95 -0.47 -7.49 -2.92
N GLU A 96 0.19 -8.61 -3.24
CA GLU A 96 -0.07 -9.40 -4.45
C GLU A 96 -1.51 -9.94 -4.50
N LYS A 97 -2.11 -9.90 -5.70
CA LYS A 97 -3.50 -10.28 -5.94
C LYS A 97 -3.80 -11.72 -5.53
N PHE A 98 -2.90 -12.66 -5.73
CA PHE A 98 -3.16 -14.05 -5.34
C PHE A 98 -3.36 -14.23 -3.82
N ARG A 99 -2.91 -13.26 -3.00
CA ARG A 99 -3.11 -13.25 -1.54
C ARG A 99 -4.28 -12.36 -1.13
N TYR A 100 -4.36 -11.18 -1.72
CA TYR A 100 -5.23 -10.08 -1.26
C TYR A 100 -6.13 -9.54 -2.37
N GLY A 101 -6.43 -10.38 -3.35
CA GLY A 101 -7.22 -10.03 -4.52
C GLY A 101 -8.68 -9.72 -4.21
N PRO A 102 -9.39 -9.18 -5.22
CA PRO A 102 -10.73 -8.64 -5.05
C PRO A 102 -11.83 -9.71 -5.02
N GLU A 103 -11.52 -10.99 -5.27
CA GLU A 103 -12.48 -12.01 -5.69
C GLU A 103 -13.65 -12.19 -4.72
N LEU A 104 -13.41 -12.10 -3.41
CA LEU A 104 -14.44 -12.23 -2.38
C LEU A 104 -15.02 -10.88 -1.95
N LEU A 105 -14.20 -9.82 -1.87
CA LEU A 105 -14.64 -8.51 -1.38
C LEU A 105 -15.53 -7.79 -2.40
N LEU A 106 -15.21 -7.89 -3.69
CA LEU A 106 -15.94 -7.20 -4.75
C LEU A 106 -17.21 -7.94 -5.19
N ASP A 107 -17.60 -9.02 -4.52
CA ASP A 107 -19.00 -9.46 -4.48
C ASP A 107 -19.90 -8.38 -3.84
N LYS A 108 -19.31 -7.41 -3.13
CA LYS A 108 -19.95 -6.18 -2.64
C LYS A 108 -19.58 -4.96 -3.48
N ASP A 109 -20.41 -3.92 -3.41
CA ASP A 109 -20.22 -2.66 -4.12
C ASP A 109 -19.18 -1.78 -3.41
N VAL A 110 -17.92 -2.22 -3.45
CA VAL A 110 -16.78 -1.54 -2.81
C VAL A 110 -15.59 -1.49 -3.76
N ILE A 111 -14.72 -0.52 -3.55
CA ILE A 111 -13.40 -0.47 -4.17
C ILE A 111 -12.37 -1.02 -3.20
N LEU A 112 -11.48 -1.86 -3.69
CA LEU A 112 -10.34 -2.35 -2.93
C LEU A 112 -9.06 -1.70 -3.47
N VAL A 113 -8.28 -1.11 -2.57
CA VAL A 113 -6.92 -0.65 -2.84
C VAL A 113 -5.97 -1.49 -2.02
N THR A 114 -5.00 -2.13 -2.67
CA THR A 114 -3.89 -2.82 -1.99
C THR A 114 -2.59 -2.14 -2.38
N PHE A 115 -1.59 -2.13 -1.49
CA PHE A 115 -0.31 -1.50 -1.80
C PHE A 115 0.84 -2.11 -1.01
N THR A 116 2.04 -2.02 -1.57
CA THR A 116 3.29 -2.41 -0.91
C THR A 116 3.97 -1.20 -0.29
N TYR A 117 4.68 -1.40 0.81
CA TYR A 117 5.48 -0.39 1.50
C TYR A 117 6.83 -1.00 1.89
N ARG A 118 7.87 -0.18 2.09
CA ARG A 118 9.19 -0.72 2.45
C ARG A 118 9.12 -1.50 3.76
N ILE A 119 9.78 -2.66 3.78
CA ILE A 119 9.88 -3.58 4.91
C ILE A 119 11.35 -3.87 5.23
N GLY A 120 11.60 -4.63 6.28
CA GLY A 120 12.93 -5.00 6.76
C GLY A 120 13.79 -3.77 7.06
N ILE A 121 15.10 -3.92 6.90
CA ILE A 121 16.06 -2.84 7.14
C ILE A 121 15.74 -1.59 6.30
N ILE A 122 15.27 -1.75 5.07
CA ILE A 122 15.00 -0.63 4.16
C ILE A 122 13.82 0.23 4.65
N GLY A 123 12.82 -0.37 5.31
CA GLY A 123 11.67 0.34 5.86
C GLY A 123 11.84 0.86 7.29
N PHE A 124 12.80 0.31 8.04
CA PHE A 124 12.89 0.49 9.50
C PHE A 124 14.22 1.05 10.00
N MET A 125 15.27 1.06 9.19
CA MET A 125 16.58 1.55 9.62
C MET A 125 16.48 2.98 10.17
N THR A 126 17.11 3.20 11.31
CA THR A 126 17.23 4.50 11.95
C THR A 126 18.62 4.64 12.57
N THR A 127 19.20 5.82 12.46
CA THR A 127 20.42 6.22 13.20
C THR A 127 20.07 7.03 14.45
N GLU A 128 18.77 7.22 14.73
CA GLU A 128 18.25 8.04 15.85
C GLU A 128 18.72 9.50 15.80
N ASP A 129 19.10 9.96 14.61
CA ASP A 129 19.45 11.33 14.27
C ASP A 129 18.74 11.77 12.96
N ASP A 130 19.04 12.96 12.47
CA ASP A 130 18.42 13.51 11.26
C ASP A 130 18.95 12.90 9.94
N VAL A 131 20.00 12.06 9.99
CA VAL A 131 20.59 11.44 8.80
C VAL A 131 19.69 10.31 8.29
N ILE A 132 19.29 9.41 9.18
CA ILE A 132 18.31 8.34 8.91
C ILE A 132 17.28 8.35 10.05
N PRO A 133 16.23 9.20 9.97
CA PRO A 133 15.28 9.38 11.07
C PRO A 133 14.27 8.24 11.25
N GLY A 134 14.35 7.18 10.44
CA GLY A 134 13.48 6.01 10.52
C GLY A 134 12.04 6.21 10.04
N ASN A 135 11.21 5.23 10.37
CA ASN A 135 9.77 5.15 10.05
C ASN A 135 9.45 5.27 8.55
N PHE A 136 10.33 4.80 7.66
CA PHE A 136 10.11 4.88 6.22
C PHE A 136 8.89 4.07 5.76
N HIS A 137 8.65 2.90 6.35
CA HIS A 137 7.43 2.12 6.12
C HIS A 137 6.15 2.93 6.39
N MET A 138 6.05 3.64 7.53
CA MET A 138 4.89 4.49 7.85
C MET A 138 4.76 5.68 6.89
N LYS A 139 5.90 6.24 6.46
CA LYS A 139 5.92 7.37 5.52
C LYS A 139 5.46 6.92 4.12
N ASP A 140 5.81 5.71 3.71
CA ASP A 140 5.33 5.08 2.46
C ASP A 140 3.82 4.86 2.52
N GLN A 141 3.32 4.26 3.60
CA GLN A 141 1.89 4.07 3.82
C GLN A 141 1.13 5.40 3.84
N LEU A 142 1.68 6.43 4.49
CA LEU A 142 1.11 7.78 4.47
C LEU A 142 1.03 8.36 3.05
N MET A 143 2.05 8.14 2.22
CA MET A 143 2.05 8.60 0.83
C MET A 143 1.02 7.86 -0.01
N ALA A 144 0.87 6.55 0.18
CA ALA A 144 -0.19 5.76 -0.45
C ALA A 144 -1.60 6.25 -0.03
N LEU A 145 -1.82 6.55 1.25
CA LEU A 145 -3.10 7.08 1.74
C LEU A 145 -3.43 8.46 1.16
N LYS A 146 -2.43 9.34 1.01
CA LYS A 146 -2.60 10.63 0.33
C LYS A 146 -2.96 10.42 -1.15
N TRP A 147 -2.25 9.52 -1.83
CA TRP A 147 -2.57 9.17 -3.21
C TRP A 147 -4.02 8.69 -3.34
N VAL A 148 -4.48 7.81 -2.45
CA VAL A 148 -5.88 7.34 -2.46
C VAL A 148 -6.85 8.52 -2.28
N LYS A 149 -6.64 9.37 -1.27
CA LYS A 149 -7.53 10.53 -1.03
C LYS A 149 -7.58 11.49 -2.22
N GLU A 150 -6.47 11.63 -2.95
CA GLU A 150 -6.34 12.53 -4.10
C GLU A 150 -6.90 11.96 -5.42
N ASN A 151 -6.96 10.63 -5.57
CA ASN A 151 -7.19 10.00 -6.89
C ASN A 151 -8.34 9.00 -6.95
N ILE A 152 -8.86 8.50 -5.81
CA ILE A 152 -9.76 7.34 -5.83
C ILE A 152 -11.13 7.63 -6.47
N ASP A 153 -11.51 8.91 -6.56
CA ASP A 153 -12.71 9.34 -7.26
C ASP A 153 -12.69 9.02 -8.76
N GLN A 154 -11.50 9.03 -9.39
CA GLN A 154 -11.27 8.64 -10.78
C GLN A 154 -11.53 7.14 -11.03
N PHE A 155 -11.57 6.34 -9.98
CA PHE A 155 -11.87 4.90 -10.02
C PHE A 155 -13.29 4.58 -9.59
N GLY A 156 -14.13 5.60 -9.38
CA GLY A 156 -15.51 5.48 -8.90
C GLY A 156 -15.66 5.55 -7.37
N GLY A 157 -14.58 5.83 -6.64
CA GLY A 157 -14.55 5.82 -5.18
C GLY A 157 -15.11 7.07 -4.53
N ASP A 158 -15.66 6.90 -3.34
CA ASP A 158 -16.07 7.98 -2.45
C ASP A 158 -14.88 8.38 -1.56
N VAL A 159 -14.32 9.56 -1.83
CA VAL A 159 -13.21 10.13 -1.05
C VAL A 159 -13.59 10.34 0.42
N ASP A 160 -14.87 10.45 0.74
CA ASP A 160 -15.39 10.69 2.09
C ASP A 160 -15.90 9.39 2.77
N SER A 161 -15.63 8.24 2.15
CA SER A 161 -15.97 6.92 2.70
C SER A 161 -14.83 5.90 2.53
N ILE A 162 -13.64 6.29 3.01
CA ILE A 162 -12.44 5.44 3.03
C ILE A 162 -12.33 4.68 4.36
N THR A 163 -12.17 3.36 4.29
CA THR A 163 -11.89 2.45 5.42
C THR A 163 -10.48 1.92 5.30
N LEU A 164 -9.65 2.16 6.32
CA LEU A 164 -8.32 1.57 6.44
C LEU A 164 -8.43 0.19 7.11
N PHE A 165 -7.87 -0.84 6.52
CA PHE A 165 -7.92 -2.20 7.04
C PHE A 165 -6.53 -2.82 7.00
N GLY A 166 -6.11 -3.45 8.10
CA GLY A 166 -4.89 -4.24 8.11
C GLY A 166 -4.98 -5.46 9.01
N GLU A 167 -4.08 -6.41 8.77
CA GLU A 167 -3.91 -7.64 9.55
C GLU A 167 -2.47 -7.73 10.08
N SER A 168 -2.30 -8.24 11.31
CA SER A 168 -0.97 -8.39 11.95
C SER A 168 -0.17 -7.08 11.98
N SER A 169 1.04 -7.03 11.38
CA SER A 169 1.81 -5.78 11.25
C SER A 169 1.08 -4.70 10.44
N GLY A 170 0.17 -5.09 9.54
CA GLY A 170 -0.73 -4.17 8.86
C GLY A 170 -1.81 -3.61 9.80
N ALA A 171 -2.27 -4.39 10.78
CA ALA A 171 -3.19 -3.94 11.82
C ALA A 171 -2.50 -2.95 12.78
N ALA A 172 -1.27 -3.26 13.21
CA ALA A 172 -0.45 -2.34 13.98
C ALA A 172 -0.21 -1.02 13.22
N SER A 173 0.10 -1.09 11.92
CA SER A 173 0.21 0.09 11.04
C SER A 173 -1.09 0.88 10.95
N THR A 174 -2.22 0.18 10.79
CA THR A 174 -3.56 0.79 10.77
C THR A 174 -3.83 1.54 12.08
N HIS A 175 -3.51 0.93 13.22
CA HIS A 175 -3.62 1.57 14.52
C HIS A 175 -2.71 2.79 14.65
N LEU A 176 -1.45 2.72 14.21
CA LEU A 176 -0.55 3.88 14.22
C LEU A 176 -1.09 5.04 13.37
N HIS A 177 -1.77 4.74 12.27
CA HIS A 177 -2.43 5.76 11.45
C HIS A 177 -3.65 6.40 12.13
N THR A 178 -4.37 5.71 13.03
CA THR A 178 -5.51 6.33 13.74
C THR A 178 -5.06 7.36 14.78
N VAL A 179 -3.84 7.23 15.31
CA VAL A 179 -3.29 8.15 16.31
C VAL A 179 -2.33 9.20 15.72
N SER A 180 -1.82 8.98 14.51
CA SER A 180 -0.89 9.90 13.85
C SER A 180 -1.57 11.18 13.36
N PRO A 181 -1.13 12.38 13.80
CA PRO A 181 -1.67 13.64 13.27
C PRO A 181 -1.46 13.80 11.76
N ALA A 182 -0.42 13.19 11.21
CA ALA A 182 -0.11 13.26 9.78
C ALA A 182 -1.14 12.55 8.89
N SER A 183 -1.91 11.63 9.47
CA SER A 183 -2.93 10.84 8.75
C SER A 183 -4.36 11.38 8.94
N LYS A 184 -4.52 12.47 9.70
CA LYS A 184 -5.82 13.07 9.99
C LYS A 184 -6.56 13.45 8.71
N GLY A 185 -7.79 12.96 8.55
CA GLY A 185 -8.66 13.27 7.42
C GLY A 185 -8.40 12.45 6.15
N LEU A 186 -7.45 11.49 6.17
CA LEU A 186 -7.19 10.62 5.02
C LEU A 186 -8.12 9.41 4.95
N PHE A 187 -8.74 9.02 6.06
CA PHE A 187 -9.70 7.92 6.14
C PHE A 187 -10.74 8.17 7.25
N HIS A 188 -11.82 7.38 7.23
CA HIS A 188 -13.01 7.61 8.05
C HIS A 188 -13.28 6.46 9.03
N ARG A 189 -12.82 5.25 8.71
CA ARG A 189 -13.01 4.04 9.50
C ARG A 189 -11.72 3.23 9.51
N ALA A 190 -11.52 2.43 10.54
CA ALA A 190 -10.37 1.55 10.67
C ALA A 190 -10.82 0.14 11.10
N ILE A 191 -10.18 -0.90 10.54
CA ILE A 191 -10.32 -2.29 10.95
C ILE A 191 -8.93 -2.80 11.33
N ILE A 192 -8.77 -3.19 12.59
CA ILE A 192 -7.50 -3.65 13.18
C ILE A 192 -7.67 -5.14 13.48
N HIS A 193 -7.16 -6.00 12.60
CA HIS A 193 -7.35 -7.45 12.71
C HIS A 193 -6.08 -8.13 13.25
N SER A 194 -6.12 -8.56 14.51
CA SER A 194 -5.01 -9.25 15.16
C SER A 194 -3.70 -8.43 15.23
N GLY A 195 -3.77 -7.19 15.70
CA GLY A 195 -2.59 -6.31 15.92
C GLY A 195 -2.91 -5.02 16.63
#